data_AF-A0A6J7ZVZ7-F1
#
_entry.id   AF-A0A6J7ZVZ7-F1
#
_cell.length_a   1.000
_cell.length_b   1.000
_cell.length_c   1.000
_cell.angle_alpha   90.00
_cell.angle_beta   90.00
_cell.angle_gamma   90.00
#
_symmetry.space_group_name_H-M   'P 1'
#
loop_
_entity.id
_entity.type
_entity.pdbx_description
1 polymer ?
#
loop_
_entity_poly.entity_id
_entity_poly.type
_entity_poly.pdbx_seq_one_letter_code
_entity_poly.pdbx_strand_id
1 'polypeptide(L)'
;MIFAVLSTRTVSITDPTYRTNVTHLFVENALVDNFNFQYISKLCSQKVKVKAVDTVCGDLPSSVKTKLLSSLPEKQSDTANLAKEVVLAIGMKYDLTANIEVTDGLTNGSNCELKLIECKTTSLRPSIIWVKFEDARIGANNRRKYSHLYGRDVEKTWTPMFDIKRSFTYKYKTFERIQFPLRPAAGKTIHKSQGDTLQEVVVSLKSKRKGKIPHIHYVALSRVTSLTGLQMLNLNQEAIAVAECIRQELHRLMTDATLQLCFKPLYNLSSNYFKVVFNNSRSLHAHFNDLKSDPNILDADVIGIAESRLISTDGNEDFYFPGFEPPVRLDQKQNNFNTRPPHGLVLYYRTDCILHNTFTYSTPHLEFVIADIISSSKGLFQVVFVYKAPHCKLTQLKDALIADLLPDVFKTPKNYHDGRL
;
A
#
# COMPACT_ATOMS: atom_id res chain seq x y z
N MET A 1 -10.45 22.82 16.16
CA MET A 1 -11.11 22.10 15.04
C MET A 1 -11.18 20.58 15.27
N ILE A 2 -10.05 19.87 15.43
CA ILE A 2 -10.04 18.39 15.60
C ILE A 2 -10.88 17.91 16.80
N PHE A 3 -10.76 18.55 17.97
CA PHE A 3 -11.49 18.13 19.16
C PHE A 3 -13.03 18.20 18.97
N ALA A 4 -13.52 19.24 18.30
CA ALA A 4 -14.94 19.39 17.98
C ALA A 4 -15.43 18.26 17.08
N VAL A 5 -14.66 17.90 16.05
CA VAL A 5 -14.96 16.76 15.16
C VAL A 5 -14.98 15.44 15.94
N LEU A 6 -13.99 15.19 16.80
CA LEU A 6 -13.95 13.96 17.62
C LEU A 6 -15.10 13.90 18.65
N SER A 7 -15.55 15.05 19.14
CA SER A 7 -16.70 15.14 20.06
C SER A 7 -17.98 14.61 19.40
N THR A 8 -18.18 14.86 18.10
CA THR A 8 -19.32 14.30 17.33
C THR A 8 -19.30 12.77 17.19
N ARG A 9 -18.18 12.13 17.52
CA ARG A 9 -17.98 10.66 17.47
C ARG A 9 -17.89 10.03 18.85
N THR A 10 -18.09 10.81 19.91
CA THR A 10 -18.03 10.28 21.28
C THR A 10 -19.31 9.54 21.62
N VAL A 11 -19.18 8.35 22.18
CA VAL A 11 -20.31 7.46 22.53
C VAL A 11 -20.11 6.90 23.93
N SER A 12 -21.22 6.63 24.63
CA SER A 12 -21.22 5.91 25.91
C SER A 12 -21.38 4.42 25.67
N ILE A 13 -20.80 3.58 26.54
CA ILE A 13 -20.97 2.11 26.45
C ILE A 13 -22.41 1.65 26.68
N THR A 14 -23.28 2.54 27.18
CA THR A 14 -24.72 2.30 27.40
C THR A 14 -25.58 2.79 26.25
N ASP A 15 -24.98 3.47 25.27
CA ASP A 15 -25.68 4.02 24.12
C ASP A 15 -26.10 2.89 23.15
N PRO A 16 -27.35 2.87 22.65
CA PRO A 16 -27.80 1.86 21.69
C PRO A 16 -26.97 1.81 20.39
N THR A 17 -26.31 2.91 20.02
CA THR A 17 -25.48 3.03 18.82
C THR A 17 -24.05 2.54 19.04
N TYR A 18 -23.68 2.16 20.27
CA TYR A 18 -22.35 1.69 20.60
C TYR A 18 -22.03 0.36 19.90
N ARG A 19 -20.97 0.35 19.09
CA ARG A 19 -20.55 -0.83 18.33
C ARG A 19 -19.71 -1.76 19.21
N THR A 20 -20.31 -2.82 19.73
CA THR A 20 -19.59 -3.81 20.56
C THR A 20 -18.70 -4.75 19.74
N ASN A 21 -19.09 -5.08 18.51
CA ASN A 21 -18.49 -6.17 17.72
C ASN A 21 -17.32 -5.72 16.81
N VAL A 22 -16.90 -4.46 16.94
CA VAL A 22 -15.75 -3.90 16.22
C VAL A 22 -14.49 -3.93 17.09
N THR A 23 -13.33 -3.74 16.48
CA THR A 23 -12.06 -3.73 17.21
C THR A 23 -12.00 -2.52 18.14
N HIS A 24 -11.64 -2.75 19.39
CA HIS A 24 -11.46 -1.71 20.40
C HIS A 24 -9.97 -1.44 20.64
N LEU A 25 -9.56 -0.19 20.55
CA LEU A 25 -8.18 0.23 20.81
C LEU A 25 -8.06 0.90 22.17
N PHE A 26 -7.11 0.41 22.96
CA PHE A 26 -6.81 0.92 24.30
C PHE A 26 -5.33 1.28 24.44
N VAL A 27 -5.01 2.16 25.38
CA VAL A 27 -3.62 2.53 25.66
C VAL A 27 -2.86 1.39 26.38
N GLU A 28 -3.52 0.72 27.33
CA GLU A 28 -2.88 -0.20 28.29
C GLU A 28 -3.34 -1.65 28.11
N ASN A 29 -2.42 -2.62 28.28
CA ASN A 29 -2.75 -4.06 28.20
C ASN A 29 -3.83 -4.46 29.21
N ALA A 30 -3.82 -3.92 30.43
CA ALA A 30 -4.83 -4.28 31.44
C ALA A 30 -6.28 -3.94 31.00
N LEU A 31 -6.45 -2.85 30.23
CA LEU A 31 -7.75 -2.49 29.66
C LEU A 31 -8.14 -3.44 28.53
N VAL A 32 -7.17 -3.82 27.69
CA VAL A 32 -7.34 -4.83 26.62
C VAL A 32 -7.77 -6.18 27.21
N ASP A 33 -7.06 -6.65 28.22
CA ASP A 33 -7.31 -7.95 28.86
C ASP A 33 -8.68 -7.97 29.53
N ASN A 34 -9.03 -6.91 30.27
CA ASN A 34 -10.36 -6.78 30.88
C ASN A 34 -11.47 -6.73 29.82
N PHE A 35 -11.30 -5.95 28.76
CA PHE A 35 -12.29 -5.86 27.68
C PHE A 35 -12.48 -7.21 26.99
N ASN A 36 -11.39 -7.87 26.60
CA ASN A 36 -11.44 -9.18 25.96
C ASN A 36 -12.09 -10.24 26.89
N PHE A 37 -11.78 -10.22 28.18
CA PHE A 37 -12.41 -11.12 29.16
C PHE A 37 -13.93 -10.90 29.25
N GLN A 38 -14.37 -9.64 29.35
CA GLN A 38 -15.79 -9.31 29.38
C GLN A 38 -16.51 -9.61 28.07
N TYR A 39 -15.84 -9.41 26.94
CA TYR A 39 -16.40 -9.76 25.63
C TYR A 39 -16.59 -11.26 25.51
N ILE A 40 -15.57 -12.05 25.86
CA ILE A 40 -15.65 -13.51 25.88
C ILE A 40 -16.73 -13.99 26.85
N SER A 41 -16.88 -13.39 28.04
CA SER A 41 -17.89 -13.83 29.00
C SER A 41 -19.32 -13.62 28.48
N LYS A 42 -19.56 -12.54 27.74
CA LYS A 42 -20.86 -12.22 27.12
C LYS A 42 -21.25 -13.10 25.93
N LEU A 43 -20.30 -13.70 25.23
CA LEU A 43 -20.62 -14.61 24.12
C LEU A 43 -21.42 -15.82 24.64
N CYS A 44 -22.57 -16.15 24.02
CA CYS A 44 -23.35 -17.35 24.38
C CYS A 44 -22.88 -18.62 23.66
N SER A 45 -21.89 -18.49 22.78
CA SER A 45 -21.35 -19.58 21.97
C SER A 45 -20.49 -20.56 22.77
N GLN A 46 -20.12 -21.68 22.13
CA GLN A 46 -19.21 -22.65 22.71
C GLN A 46 -17.87 -22.00 23.08
N LYS A 47 -17.39 -22.29 24.30
CA LYS A 47 -16.11 -21.85 24.84
C LYS A 47 -15.32 -23.04 25.35
N VAL A 48 -14.01 -22.99 25.17
CA VAL A 48 -13.09 -23.97 25.76
C VAL A 48 -11.82 -23.27 26.24
N LYS A 49 -11.38 -23.68 27.42
CA LYS A 49 -10.15 -23.20 28.04
C LYS A 49 -9.05 -24.23 27.78
N VAL A 50 -8.01 -23.81 27.06
CA VAL A 50 -6.95 -24.68 26.59
C VAL A 50 -5.65 -24.35 27.29
N LYS A 51 -5.21 -25.21 28.22
CA LYS A 51 -3.92 -25.09 28.91
C LYS A 51 -2.79 -25.56 28.00
N ALA A 52 -1.64 -24.90 28.03
CA ALA A 52 -0.47 -25.31 27.28
C ALA A 52 0.08 -26.66 27.79
N VAL A 53 0.74 -27.41 26.91
CA VAL A 53 1.55 -28.57 27.30
C VAL A 53 3.00 -28.15 27.29
N ASP A 54 3.61 -28.10 28.47
CA ASP A 54 5.00 -27.69 28.65
C ASP A 54 5.90 -28.90 28.96
N THR A 55 7.05 -28.96 28.30
CA THR A 55 8.11 -29.93 28.57
C THR A 55 9.43 -29.20 28.83
N VAL A 56 10.31 -29.82 29.62
CA VAL A 56 11.70 -29.35 29.80
C VAL A 56 12.64 -30.30 29.08
N CYS A 57 13.56 -29.74 28.29
CA CYS A 57 14.55 -30.52 27.58
C CYS A 57 15.65 -31.02 28.54
N GLY A 58 16.08 -32.26 28.35
CA GLY A 58 17.14 -32.89 29.13
C GLY A 58 16.64 -33.98 30.07
N ASP A 59 17.58 -34.83 30.48
CA ASP A 59 17.31 -35.89 31.43
C ASP A 59 17.39 -35.35 32.86
N LEU A 60 16.23 -35.27 33.51
CA LEU A 60 16.05 -34.69 34.84
C LEU A 60 15.02 -35.52 35.61
N PRO A 61 15.19 -35.71 36.92
CA PRO A 61 14.19 -36.37 37.76
C PRO A 61 12.82 -35.67 37.68
N SER A 62 11.73 -36.43 37.72
CA SER A 62 10.35 -35.91 37.58
C SER A 62 10.00 -34.81 38.61
N SER A 63 10.55 -34.91 39.83
CA SER A 63 10.37 -33.89 40.88
C SER A 63 11.00 -32.55 40.50
N VAL A 64 12.17 -32.56 39.86
CA VAL A 64 12.86 -31.36 39.36
C VAL A 64 12.13 -30.79 38.15
N LYS A 65 11.68 -31.64 37.21
CA LYS A 65 10.88 -31.21 36.06
C LYS A 65 9.62 -30.46 36.50
N THR A 66 8.89 -31.00 37.47
CA THR A 66 7.66 -30.38 37.99
C THR A 66 7.94 -28.99 38.60
N LYS A 67 8.99 -28.86 39.41
CA LYS A 67 9.40 -27.57 39.98
C LYS A 67 9.75 -26.54 38.89
N LEU A 68 10.53 -26.94 37.89
CA LEU A 68 10.92 -26.07 36.78
C LEU A 68 9.69 -25.59 35.98
N LEU A 69 8.80 -26.51 35.63
CA LEU A 69 7.57 -26.19 34.89
C LEU A 69 6.64 -25.26 35.68
N SER A 70 6.54 -25.43 37.00
CA SER A 70 5.75 -24.54 37.86
C SER A 70 6.32 -23.11 37.95
N SER A 71 7.61 -22.93 37.63
CA SER A 71 8.30 -21.63 37.68
C SER A 71 8.30 -20.86 36.36
N LEU A 72 7.66 -21.39 35.31
CA LEU A 72 7.58 -20.73 34.00
C LEU A 72 6.82 -19.40 34.08
N PRO A 73 7.24 -18.37 33.31
CA PRO A 73 6.58 -17.08 33.32
C PRO A 73 5.17 -17.16 32.72
N GLU A 74 4.25 -16.36 33.28
CA GLU A 74 2.89 -16.20 32.75
C GLU A 74 2.86 -15.31 31.50
N LYS A 75 3.83 -14.39 31.38
CA LYS A 75 3.89 -13.41 30.30
C LYS A 75 4.23 -14.11 28.98
N GLN A 76 3.26 -14.14 28.08
CA GLN A 76 3.32 -14.83 26.78
C GLN A 76 4.56 -14.47 25.91
N SER A 77 5.04 -13.22 25.96
CA SER A 77 6.23 -12.81 25.19
C SER A 77 7.49 -13.56 25.60
N ASP A 78 7.54 -14.04 26.84
CA ASP A 78 8.71 -14.67 27.42
C ASP A 78 8.68 -16.21 27.18
N THR A 79 7.62 -16.71 26.54
CA THR A 79 7.39 -18.13 26.24
C THR A 79 7.11 -18.35 24.75
N ALA A 80 7.98 -17.82 23.89
CA ALA A 80 7.90 -17.90 22.43
C ALA A 80 6.55 -17.44 21.84
N ASN A 81 5.92 -16.45 22.46
CA ASN A 81 4.59 -15.93 22.10
C ASN A 81 3.46 -16.97 22.17
N LEU A 82 3.62 -18.05 22.95
CA LEU A 82 2.56 -19.03 23.22
C LEU A 82 2.05 -18.88 24.66
N ALA A 83 0.75 -18.62 24.81
CA ALA A 83 0.14 -18.39 26.12
C ALA A 83 0.07 -19.69 26.94
N LYS A 84 0.22 -19.57 28.26
CA LYS A 84 0.02 -20.69 29.19
C LYS A 84 -1.40 -21.22 29.15
N GLU A 85 -2.36 -20.35 28.90
CA GLU A 85 -3.78 -20.68 28.75
C GLU A 85 -4.41 -19.80 27.68
N VAL A 86 -5.20 -20.39 26.77
CA VAL A 86 -5.99 -19.68 25.77
C VAL A 86 -7.46 -20.02 25.98
N VAL A 87 -8.30 -19.00 26.09
CA VAL A 87 -9.75 -19.18 26.06
C VAL A 87 -10.23 -18.98 24.62
N LEU A 88 -10.72 -20.06 24.04
CA LEU A 88 -11.29 -20.11 22.70
C LEU A 88 -12.80 -19.95 22.82
N ALA A 89 -13.39 -19.02 22.06
CA ALA A 89 -14.82 -18.77 22.02
C ALA A 89 -15.26 -18.55 20.57
N ILE A 90 -16.27 -19.28 20.10
CA ILE A 90 -16.79 -19.11 18.73
C ILE A 90 -17.35 -17.69 18.57
N GLY A 91 -17.04 -17.01 17.47
CA GLY A 91 -17.41 -15.62 17.21
C GLY A 91 -16.42 -14.59 17.80
N MET A 92 -15.39 -15.03 18.52
CA MET A 92 -14.36 -14.14 19.06
C MET A 92 -13.27 -13.87 18.01
N LYS A 93 -12.78 -12.62 18.00
CA LYS A 93 -11.62 -12.21 17.21
C LYS A 93 -10.32 -12.56 17.95
N TYR A 94 -9.34 -13.07 17.22
CA TYR A 94 -8.00 -13.41 17.68
C TYR A 94 -6.95 -12.84 16.73
N ASP A 95 -5.77 -12.57 17.26
CA ASP A 95 -4.57 -12.37 16.44
C ASP A 95 -3.71 -13.63 16.52
N LEU A 96 -3.11 -14.02 15.41
CA LEU A 96 -2.02 -14.99 15.40
C LEU A 96 -0.84 -14.44 16.21
N THR A 97 -0.20 -15.28 17.01
CA THR A 97 0.91 -14.86 17.90
C THR A 97 2.27 -15.34 17.42
N ALA A 98 2.30 -16.13 16.35
CA ALA A 98 3.51 -16.69 15.78
C ALA A 98 3.41 -16.74 14.26
N ASN A 99 4.57 -16.66 13.60
CA ASN A 99 4.68 -16.93 12.18
C ASN A 99 4.56 -18.44 11.95
N ILE A 100 3.52 -18.86 11.23
CA ILE A 100 3.25 -20.27 10.90
C ILE A 100 3.70 -20.52 9.47
N GLU A 101 3.18 -19.74 8.52
CA GLU A 101 3.57 -19.77 7.11
C GLU A 101 3.51 -18.35 6.56
N VAL A 102 4.68 -17.70 6.46
CA VAL A 102 4.79 -16.27 6.11
C VAL A 102 4.35 -16.03 4.67
N THR A 103 4.65 -16.98 3.77
CA THR A 103 4.33 -16.87 2.35
C THR A 103 2.83 -16.98 2.07
N ASP A 104 2.07 -17.61 2.98
CA ASP A 104 0.62 -17.75 2.93
C ASP A 104 -0.10 -16.72 3.82
N GLY A 105 0.63 -15.71 4.31
CA GLY A 105 0.08 -14.66 5.16
C GLY A 105 -0.28 -15.10 6.59
N LEU A 106 0.04 -16.33 7.02
CA LEU A 106 -0.19 -16.80 8.39
C LEU A 106 0.92 -16.32 9.32
N THR A 107 0.99 -15.01 9.51
CA THR A 107 2.02 -14.29 10.27
C THR A 107 1.51 -13.79 11.62
N ASN A 108 2.44 -13.53 12.54
CA ASN A 108 2.14 -12.88 13.82
C ASN A 108 1.44 -11.53 13.60
N GLY A 109 0.30 -11.32 14.24
CA GLY A 109 -0.55 -10.14 14.09
C GLY A 109 -1.73 -10.33 13.14
N SER A 110 -1.74 -11.39 12.32
CA SER A 110 -2.86 -11.66 11.41
C SER A 110 -4.16 -11.89 12.19
N ASN A 111 -5.17 -11.08 11.90
CA ASN A 111 -6.45 -11.12 12.59
C ASN A 111 -7.38 -12.18 11.99
N CYS A 112 -8.05 -12.95 12.84
CA CYS A 112 -9.04 -13.93 12.43
C CYS A 112 -10.19 -14.02 13.44
N GLU A 113 -11.32 -14.54 12.99
CA GLU A 113 -12.46 -14.85 13.84
C GLU A 113 -12.61 -16.36 13.98
N LEU A 114 -12.76 -16.86 15.20
CA LEU A 114 -12.97 -18.29 15.45
C LEU A 114 -14.39 -18.69 15.07
N LYS A 115 -14.54 -19.71 14.21
CA LYS A 115 -15.83 -20.16 13.68
C LYS A 115 -16.27 -21.52 14.20
N LEU A 116 -15.33 -22.45 14.41
CA LEU A 116 -15.64 -23.79 14.89
C LEU A 116 -14.50 -24.36 15.73
N ILE A 117 -14.86 -25.19 16.72
CA ILE A 117 -13.94 -25.90 17.60
C ILE A 117 -14.24 -27.39 17.45
N GLU A 118 -13.26 -28.17 17.00
CA GLU A 118 -13.43 -29.59 16.70
C GLU A 118 -12.53 -30.45 17.59
N CYS A 119 -13.13 -31.41 18.30
CA CYS A 119 -12.44 -32.42 19.11
C CYS A 119 -12.57 -33.77 18.42
N LYS A 120 -11.49 -34.30 17.83
CA LYS A 120 -11.52 -35.58 17.10
C LYS A 120 -11.39 -36.81 17.99
N THR A 121 -10.88 -36.63 19.21
CA THR A 121 -10.70 -37.70 20.19
C THR A 121 -11.62 -37.45 21.38
N THR A 122 -11.71 -38.42 22.30
CA THR A 122 -12.34 -38.25 23.62
C THR A 122 -11.64 -37.21 24.51
N SER A 123 -10.55 -36.59 24.02
CA SER A 123 -9.84 -35.52 24.71
C SER A 123 -10.68 -34.25 24.80
N LEU A 124 -10.60 -33.60 25.96
CA LEU A 124 -11.14 -32.25 26.18
C LEU A 124 -10.36 -31.16 25.43
N ARG A 125 -9.17 -31.47 24.88
CA ARG A 125 -8.37 -30.53 24.10
C ARG A 125 -8.83 -30.52 22.64
N PRO A 126 -9.17 -29.34 22.07
CA PRO A 126 -9.49 -29.22 20.65
C PRO A 126 -8.37 -29.75 19.76
N SER A 127 -8.73 -30.52 18.75
CA SER A 127 -7.79 -31.04 17.74
C SER A 127 -7.60 -30.05 16.60
N ILE A 128 -8.69 -29.38 16.20
CA ILE A 128 -8.69 -28.38 15.13
C ILE A 128 -9.55 -27.21 15.57
N ILE A 129 -9.10 -26.00 15.27
CA ILE A 129 -9.94 -24.82 15.33
C ILE A 129 -10.01 -24.21 13.94
N TRP A 130 -11.20 -23.79 13.55
CA TRP A 130 -11.45 -23.23 12.22
C TRP A 130 -11.63 -21.74 12.35
N VAL A 131 -10.78 -20.97 11.67
CA VAL A 131 -10.79 -19.51 11.76
C VAL A 131 -11.05 -18.88 10.40
N LYS A 132 -11.74 -17.74 10.38
CA LYS A 132 -11.94 -16.94 9.17
C LYS A 132 -11.06 -15.69 9.23
N PHE A 133 -10.22 -15.49 8.24
CA PHE A 133 -9.46 -14.25 8.06
C PHE A 133 -10.30 -13.24 7.29
N GLU A 134 -10.08 -11.95 7.53
CA GLU A 134 -10.74 -10.86 6.78
C GLU A 134 -10.28 -10.84 5.32
N ASP A 135 -8.96 -10.96 5.10
CA ASP A 135 -8.40 -11.15 3.76
C ASP A 135 -8.43 -12.64 3.39
N ALA A 136 -9.27 -12.97 2.40
CA ALA A 136 -9.43 -14.34 1.90
C ALA A 136 -8.15 -14.94 1.31
N ARG A 137 -7.14 -14.13 0.96
CA ARG A 137 -5.84 -14.62 0.48
C ARG A 137 -5.02 -15.27 1.59
N ILE A 138 -5.22 -14.85 2.84
CA ILE A 138 -4.49 -15.40 3.99
C ILE A 138 -4.93 -16.85 4.22
N GLY A 139 -3.96 -17.75 4.38
CA GLY A 139 -4.18 -19.16 4.61
C GLY A 139 -4.66 -19.94 3.39
N ALA A 140 -4.62 -19.36 2.18
CA ALA A 140 -5.16 -19.99 0.97
C ALA A 140 -4.45 -21.31 0.63
N ASN A 141 -3.13 -21.36 0.77
CA ASN A 141 -2.35 -22.58 0.56
C ASN A 141 -2.59 -23.57 1.69
N ASN A 142 -2.72 -23.10 2.94
CA ASN A 142 -3.05 -23.92 4.09
C ASN A 142 -4.41 -24.61 3.92
N ARG A 143 -5.42 -23.89 3.42
CA ARG A 143 -6.73 -24.46 3.10
C ARG A 143 -6.67 -25.55 2.04
N ARG A 144 -5.84 -25.39 1.00
CA ARG A 144 -5.62 -26.43 -0.03
C ARG A 144 -4.92 -27.65 0.54
N LYS A 145 -3.85 -27.44 1.30
CA LYS A 145 -3.05 -28.50 1.96
C LYS A 145 -3.90 -29.38 2.87
N TYR A 146 -4.81 -28.76 3.61
CA TYR A 146 -5.69 -29.45 4.56
C TYR A 146 -7.12 -29.65 4.03
N SER A 147 -7.30 -29.67 2.71
CA SER A 147 -8.61 -29.83 2.05
C SER A 147 -9.34 -31.12 2.45
N HIS A 148 -8.61 -32.19 2.75
CA HIS A 148 -9.15 -33.46 3.22
C HIS A 148 -9.81 -33.40 4.61
N LEU A 149 -9.60 -32.31 5.38
CA LEU A 149 -10.21 -32.12 6.70
C LEU A 149 -11.60 -31.48 6.66
N TYR A 150 -12.03 -30.95 5.50
CA TYR A 150 -13.31 -30.25 5.39
C TYR A 150 -14.47 -31.24 5.36
N GLY A 151 -15.27 -31.23 6.43
CA GLY A 151 -16.56 -31.94 6.49
C GLY A 151 -17.71 -31.14 5.86
N ARG A 152 -18.93 -31.68 5.96
CA ARG A 152 -20.14 -31.03 5.46
C ARG A 152 -20.44 -29.69 6.17
N ASP A 153 -20.04 -29.56 7.43
CA ASP A 153 -20.37 -28.42 8.30
C ASP A 153 -19.25 -27.36 8.37
N VAL A 154 -18.22 -27.46 7.52
CA VAL A 154 -17.08 -26.53 7.50
C VAL A 154 -17.09 -25.72 6.21
N GLU A 155 -17.19 -24.40 6.32
CA GLU A 155 -17.10 -23.53 5.15
C GLU A 155 -15.70 -23.56 4.53
N LYS A 156 -15.62 -23.59 3.19
CA LYS A 156 -14.36 -23.58 2.44
C LYS A 156 -13.49 -22.33 2.65
N THR A 157 -14.07 -21.28 3.24
CA THR A 157 -13.34 -20.04 3.56
C THR A 157 -12.63 -20.10 4.91
N TRP A 158 -12.95 -21.08 5.76
CA TRP A 158 -12.36 -21.20 7.08
C TRP A 158 -11.05 -21.96 7.01
N THR A 159 -10.00 -21.39 7.60
CA THR A 159 -8.67 -21.96 7.64
C THR A 159 -8.53 -22.85 8.88
N PRO A 160 -8.12 -24.13 8.74
CA PRO A 160 -7.85 -24.98 9.89
C PRO A 160 -6.55 -24.56 10.56
N MET A 161 -6.59 -24.44 11.88
CA MET A 161 -5.46 -24.11 12.73
C MET A 161 -5.27 -25.21 13.78
N PHE A 162 -4.00 -25.43 14.13
CA PHE A 162 -3.56 -26.49 15.02
C PHE A 162 -2.70 -25.90 16.13
N ASP A 163 -2.45 -26.71 17.15
CA ASP A 163 -1.36 -26.43 18.07
C ASP A 163 -0.03 -26.35 17.33
N ILE A 164 0.82 -25.43 17.78
CA ILE A 164 2.22 -25.39 17.35
C ILE A 164 3.12 -25.68 18.54
N LYS A 165 4.28 -26.29 18.26
CA LYS A 165 5.34 -26.51 19.23
C LYS A 165 6.43 -25.45 19.05
N ARG A 166 6.81 -24.77 20.13
CA ARG A 166 7.92 -23.81 20.13
C ARG A 166 8.84 -24.06 21.32
N SER A 167 10.15 -23.92 21.09
CA SER A 167 11.17 -24.01 22.15
C SER A 167 11.60 -22.61 22.58
N PHE A 168 11.87 -22.44 23.87
CA PHE A 168 12.38 -21.20 24.44
C PHE A 168 13.28 -21.47 25.65
N THR A 169 14.17 -20.54 25.94
CA THR A 169 15.11 -20.65 27.07
C THR A 169 14.64 -19.77 28.23
N TYR A 170 14.54 -20.35 29.42
CA TYR A 170 14.22 -19.63 30.65
C TYR A 170 15.14 -20.13 31.77
N LYS A 171 15.79 -19.22 32.51
CA LYS A 171 16.75 -19.55 33.58
C LYS A 171 17.77 -20.63 33.17
N TYR A 172 18.39 -20.46 32.00
CA TYR A 172 19.41 -21.36 31.44
C TYR A 172 18.94 -22.80 31.12
N LYS A 173 17.62 -23.04 31.12
CA LYS A 173 17.03 -24.31 30.69
C LYS A 173 16.14 -24.09 29.47
N THR A 174 16.15 -25.08 28.58
CA THR A 174 15.31 -25.09 27.39
C THR A 174 14.00 -25.79 27.69
N PHE A 175 12.91 -25.14 27.34
CA PHE A 175 11.56 -25.65 27.46
C PHE A 175 10.92 -25.71 26.09
N GLU A 176 9.92 -26.57 25.93
CA GLU A 176 9.06 -26.61 24.77
C GLU A 176 7.62 -26.42 25.22
N ARG A 177 6.87 -25.60 24.48
CA ARG A 177 5.45 -25.34 24.71
C ARG A 177 4.65 -25.71 23.48
N ILE A 178 3.56 -26.47 23.70
CA ILE A 178 2.56 -26.80 22.69
C ILE A 178 1.27 -26.05 23.02
N GLN A 179 0.84 -25.17 22.10
CA GLN A 179 -0.38 -24.36 22.24
C GLN A 179 -0.83 -23.80 20.88
N PHE A 180 -2.12 -23.46 20.76
CA PHE A 180 -2.64 -22.67 19.65
C PHE A 180 -1.99 -21.28 19.64
N PRO A 181 -1.45 -20.81 18.50
CA PRO A 181 -0.77 -19.52 18.42
C PRO A 181 -1.78 -18.37 18.29
N LEU A 182 -2.66 -18.21 19.28
CA LEU A 182 -3.74 -17.23 19.29
C LEU A 182 -3.74 -16.39 20.56
N ARG A 183 -4.17 -15.13 20.41
CA ARG A 183 -4.50 -14.24 21.53
C ARG A 183 -5.80 -13.50 21.25
N PRO A 184 -6.71 -13.37 22.23
CA PRO A 184 -7.91 -12.54 22.09
C PRO A 184 -7.59 -11.14 21.56
N ALA A 185 -8.40 -10.67 20.60
CA ALA A 185 -8.12 -9.46 19.83
C ALA A 185 -9.37 -8.62 19.51
N ALA A 186 -10.49 -8.81 20.24
CA ALA A 186 -11.61 -7.86 20.17
C ALA A 186 -11.19 -6.48 20.71
N GLY A 187 -10.37 -6.48 21.76
CA GLY A 187 -9.56 -5.35 22.20
C GLY A 187 -8.09 -5.52 21.81
N LYS A 188 -7.42 -4.44 21.43
CA LYS A 188 -5.99 -4.36 21.14
C LYS A 188 -5.38 -3.12 21.79
N THR A 189 -4.07 -3.16 22.03
CA THR A 189 -3.36 -1.93 22.39
C THR A 189 -3.14 -1.09 21.14
N ILE A 190 -3.20 0.23 21.27
CA ILE A 190 -2.95 1.16 20.15
C ILE A 190 -1.58 0.89 19.50
N HIS A 191 -0.57 0.60 20.31
CA HIS A 191 0.77 0.22 19.84
C HIS A 191 0.76 -1.03 18.94
N LYS A 192 -0.09 -2.03 19.25
CA LYS A 192 -0.20 -3.26 18.45
C LYS A 192 -1.06 -3.08 17.21
N SER A 193 -1.88 -2.04 17.14
CA SER A 193 -2.62 -1.70 15.92
C SER A 193 -1.80 -0.87 14.92
N GLN A 194 -0.57 -0.49 15.24
CA GLN A 194 0.24 0.31 14.32
C GLN A 194 0.50 -0.47 13.01
N GLY A 195 0.02 0.07 11.89
CA GLY A 195 0.04 -0.60 10.59
C GLY A 195 -1.31 -1.17 10.17
N ASP A 196 -2.25 -1.38 11.10
CA ASP A 196 -3.59 -1.88 10.80
C ASP A 196 -4.40 -0.85 10.00
N THR A 197 -5.26 -1.33 9.11
CA THR A 197 -6.30 -0.55 8.41
C THR A 197 -7.65 -1.16 8.75
N LEU A 198 -8.54 -0.38 9.36
CA LEU A 198 -9.82 -0.83 9.90
C LEU A 198 -10.96 0.01 9.28
N GLN A 199 -12.06 -0.65 8.91
CA GLN A 199 -13.26 0.07 8.43
C GLN A 199 -14.02 0.73 9.59
N GLU A 200 -14.08 0.05 10.73
CA GLU A 200 -14.73 0.56 11.94
C GLU A 200 -13.86 0.26 13.17
N VAL A 201 -13.82 1.21 14.10
CA VAL A 201 -13.01 1.11 15.32
C VAL A 201 -13.62 1.90 16.46
N VAL A 202 -13.49 1.38 17.68
CA VAL A 202 -13.77 2.11 18.91
C VAL A 202 -12.45 2.42 19.59
N VAL A 203 -12.19 3.69 19.92
CA VAL A 203 -10.92 4.12 20.52
C VAL A 203 -11.17 4.67 21.93
N SER A 204 -10.38 4.20 22.90
CA SER A 204 -10.31 4.76 24.24
C SER A 204 -8.88 5.21 24.54
N LEU A 205 -8.71 6.51 24.70
CA LEU A 205 -7.41 7.12 25.05
C LEU A 205 -7.19 7.22 26.57
N LYS A 206 -8.07 6.59 27.37
CA LYS A 206 -7.94 6.57 28.82
C LYS A 206 -6.65 5.86 29.23
N SER A 207 -5.85 6.53 30.07
CA SER A 207 -4.68 5.94 30.72
C SER A 207 -4.71 6.25 32.22
N LYS A 208 -4.26 5.29 33.04
CA LYS A 208 -4.07 5.46 34.47
C LYS A 208 -2.69 6.02 34.82
N ARG A 209 -1.74 6.00 33.88
CA ARG A 209 -0.37 6.48 34.13
C ARG A 209 -0.36 8.01 34.22
N LYS A 210 0.32 8.54 35.23
CA LYS A 210 0.62 9.97 35.34
C LYS A 210 1.66 10.32 34.28
N GLY A 211 1.21 10.86 33.15
CA GLY A 211 2.07 11.30 32.05
C GLY A 211 1.36 11.21 30.71
N LYS A 212 1.54 12.23 29.86
CA LYS A 212 1.07 12.20 28.47
C LYS A 212 1.88 11.15 27.73
N ILE A 213 1.24 10.35 26.88
CA ILE A 213 1.92 9.56 25.84
C ILE A 213 1.72 10.33 24.54
N PRO A 214 2.65 11.19 24.14
CA PRO A 214 2.48 12.03 22.96
C PRO A 214 2.23 11.14 21.73
N HIS A 215 1.46 11.64 20.77
CA HIS A 215 1.18 11.01 19.48
C HIS A 215 0.36 9.70 19.52
N ILE A 216 0.00 9.15 20.69
CA ILE A 216 -0.79 7.91 20.76
C ILE A 216 -2.15 8.03 20.07
N HIS A 217 -2.77 9.21 20.15
CA HIS A 217 -4.01 9.53 19.46
C HIS A 217 -3.85 9.47 17.93
N TYR A 218 -2.72 9.92 17.39
CA TYR A 218 -2.45 9.87 15.95
C TYR A 218 -2.36 8.42 15.47
N VAL A 219 -1.66 7.55 16.21
CA VAL A 219 -1.59 6.13 15.88
C VAL A 219 -2.98 5.50 15.88
N ALA A 220 -3.79 5.75 16.91
CA ALA A 220 -5.13 5.18 17.04
C ALA A 220 -6.10 5.67 15.96
N LEU A 221 -6.15 6.99 15.73
CA LEU A 221 -7.11 7.61 14.81
C LEU A 221 -6.74 7.39 13.34
N SER A 222 -5.47 7.20 13.02
CA SER A 222 -5.02 6.89 11.65
C SER A 222 -5.29 5.45 11.23
N ARG A 223 -5.85 4.60 12.09
CA ARG A 223 -6.20 3.21 11.73
C ARG A 223 -7.52 3.12 10.96
N VAL A 224 -8.41 4.10 11.10
CA VAL A 224 -9.75 4.05 10.50
C VAL A 224 -9.77 4.73 9.14
N THR A 225 -10.44 4.11 8.17
CA THR A 225 -10.54 4.62 6.78
C THR A 225 -11.56 5.74 6.61
N SER A 226 -12.51 5.88 7.54
CA SER A 226 -13.58 6.88 7.47
C SER A 226 -13.94 7.43 8.84
N LEU A 227 -14.36 8.69 8.88
CA LEU A 227 -14.82 9.33 10.12
C LEU A 227 -16.11 8.67 10.68
N THR A 228 -16.96 8.12 9.82
CA THR A 228 -18.19 7.38 10.18
C THR A 228 -17.91 6.04 10.85
N GLY A 229 -16.78 5.42 10.51
CA GLY A 229 -16.31 4.19 11.15
C GLY A 229 -15.72 4.40 12.55
N LEU A 230 -15.46 5.65 12.96
CA LEU A 230 -14.87 5.98 14.25
C LEU A 230 -15.92 6.16 15.35
N GLN A 231 -15.68 5.52 16.49
CA GLN A 231 -16.32 5.84 17.76
C GLN A 231 -15.26 6.09 18.84
N MET A 232 -15.49 7.11 19.68
CA MET A 232 -14.58 7.49 20.76
C MET A 232 -15.22 7.21 22.12
N LEU A 233 -14.49 6.57 23.02
CA LEU A 233 -14.87 6.42 24.42
C LEU A 233 -14.06 7.40 25.27
N ASN A 234 -14.73 8.13 26.16
CA ASN A 234 -14.11 9.03 27.14
C ASN A 234 -13.10 9.99 26.49
N LEU A 235 -13.55 10.79 25.53
CA LEU A 235 -12.70 11.76 24.84
C LEU A 235 -12.00 12.67 25.84
N ASN A 236 -10.66 12.70 25.82
CA ASN A 236 -9.84 13.53 26.68
C ASN A 236 -8.94 14.42 25.83
N GLN A 237 -9.11 15.74 25.91
CA GLN A 237 -8.32 16.70 25.15
C GLN A 237 -6.83 16.64 25.51
N GLU A 238 -6.52 16.36 26.77
CA GLU A 238 -5.13 16.31 27.26
C GLU A 238 -4.35 15.11 26.70
N ALA A 239 -5.04 14.06 26.25
CA ALA A 239 -4.44 12.91 25.59
C ALA A 239 -4.02 13.22 24.14
N ILE A 240 -4.49 14.34 23.57
CA ILE A 240 -4.11 14.82 22.25
C ILE A 240 -2.91 15.76 22.40
N ALA A 241 -1.72 15.17 22.48
CA ALA A 241 -0.47 15.89 22.68
C ALA A 241 0.58 15.53 21.62
N VAL A 242 1.33 16.53 21.19
CA VAL A 242 2.43 16.42 20.23
C VAL A 242 3.70 16.86 20.93
N ALA A 243 4.76 16.05 20.92
CA ALA A 243 6.04 16.42 21.51
C ALA A 243 6.75 17.51 20.67
N GLU A 244 7.36 18.48 21.35
CA GLU A 244 8.00 19.63 20.69
C GLU A 244 9.22 19.22 19.84
N CYS A 245 9.99 18.23 20.29
CA CYS A 245 11.12 17.71 19.52
C CYS A 245 10.70 17.15 18.14
N ILE A 246 9.50 16.56 18.03
CA ILE A 246 8.97 16.07 16.75
C ILE A 246 8.55 17.23 15.85
N ARG A 247 8.02 18.32 16.43
CA ARG A 247 7.70 19.53 15.66
C ARG A 247 8.96 20.16 15.08
N GLN A 248 10.00 20.27 15.89
CA GLN A 248 11.31 20.79 15.47
C GLN A 248 11.93 19.91 14.38
N GLU A 249 11.87 18.59 14.53
CA GLU A 249 12.43 17.68 13.53
C GLU A 249 11.65 17.72 12.21
N LEU A 250 10.31 17.77 12.25
CA LEU A 250 9.51 17.94 11.04
C LEU A 250 9.82 19.27 10.34
N HIS A 251 10.01 20.35 11.10
CA HIS A 251 10.41 21.64 10.55
C HIS A 251 11.77 21.52 9.83
N ARG A 252 12.79 20.95 10.48
CA ARG A 252 14.12 20.71 9.91
C ARG A 252 14.06 19.87 8.63
N LEU A 253 13.24 18.81 8.60
CA LEU A 253 13.06 17.98 7.41
C LEU A 253 12.42 18.74 6.24
N MET A 254 11.51 19.69 6.53
CA MET A 254 10.83 20.48 5.52
C MET A 254 11.66 21.68 5.03
N THR A 255 12.59 22.20 5.83
CA THR A 255 13.37 23.40 5.48
C THR A 255 14.82 23.10 5.10
N ASP A 256 15.50 22.25 5.88
CA ASP A 256 16.97 22.16 5.84
C ASP A 256 17.45 20.85 5.24
N ALA A 257 16.64 19.79 5.32
CA ALA A 257 16.97 18.45 4.83
C ALA A 257 16.07 17.99 3.68
N THR A 258 15.58 18.93 2.88
CA THR A 258 14.85 18.62 1.65
C THR A 258 15.79 17.89 0.68
N LEU A 259 15.30 16.77 0.12
CA LEU A 259 16.04 16.03 -0.90
C LEU A 259 16.31 16.94 -2.10
N GLN A 260 17.58 17.07 -2.46
CA GLN A 260 17.98 17.73 -3.70
C GLN A 260 17.72 16.77 -4.86
N LEU A 261 17.05 17.25 -5.90
CA LEU A 261 16.88 16.48 -7.12
C LEU A 261 18.26 16.21 -7.73
N CYS A 262 18.47 15.00 -8.24
CA CYS A 262 19.70 14.62 -8.95
C CYS A 262 19.81 15.26 -10.35
N PHE A 263 18.83 16.08 -10.72
CA PHE A 263 18.79 16.85 -11.96
C PHE A 263 18.27 18.26 -11.66
N LYS A 264 18.58 19.20 -12.56
CA LYS A 264 18.01 20.54 -12.53
C LYS A 264 16.70 20.54 -13.31
N PRO A 265 15.54 20.84 -12.68
CA PRO A 265 14.28 20.93 -13.40
C PRO A 265 14.33 21.93 -14.54
N LEU A 266 13.59 21.68 -15.62
CA LEU A 266 13.60 22.51 -16.83
C LEU A 266 13.18 23.95 -16.51
N TYR A 267 12.16 24.12 -15.66
CA TYR A 267 11.67 25.42 -15.20
C TYR A 267 12.68 26.22 -14.37
N ASN A 268 13.77 25.59 -13.90
CA ASN A 268 14.87 26.28 -13.25
C ASN A 268 16.04 26.60 -14.21
N LEU A 269 16.01 26.10 -15.45
CA LEU A 269 17.01 26.44 -16.48
C LEU A 269 16.74 27.85 -17.03
N SER A 270 17.80 28.55 -17.41
CA SER A 270 17.71 29.88 -18.02
C SER A 270 16.79 29.86 -19.24
N SER A 271 16.04 30.94 -19.44
CA SER A 271 15.17 31.14 -20.60
C SER A 271 15.92 31.18 -21.92
N ASN A 272 17.25 31.34 -21.91
CA ASN A 272 18.07 31.37 -23.13
C ASN A 272 18.31 29.97 -23.73
N TYR A 273 18.05 28.90 -22.97
CA TYR A 273 18.16 27.54 -23.49
C TYR A 273 16.91 27.16 -24.28
N PHE A 274 17.10 26.40 -25.35
CA PHE A 274 16.03 25.70 -26.03
C PHE A 274 15.73 24.39 -25.29
N LYS A 275 14.51 24.28 -24.75
CA LYS A 275 14.08 23.25 -23.81
C LYS A 275 13.18 22.25 -24.51
N VAL A 276 13.57 20.97 -24.49
CA VAL A 276 12.83 19.90 -25.15
C VAL A 276 12.44 18.85 -24.11
N VAL A 277 11.16 18.44 -24.12
CA VAL A 277 10.66 17.32 -23.32
C VAL A 277 10.22 16.19 -24.24
N PHE A 278 10.56 14.96 -23.89
CA PHE A 278 10.03 13.77 -24.52
C PHE A 278 9.51 12.80 -23.46
N ASN A 279 8.23 12.44 -23.53
CA ASN A 279 7.59 11.56 -22.54
C ASN A 279 6.74 10.47 -23.19
N ASN A 280 6.73 9.29 -22.59
CA ASN A 280 5.83 8.21 -22.98
C ASN A 280 4.56 8.28 -22.11
N SER A 281 3.42 8.56 -22.72
CA SER A 281 2.14 8.72 -22.04
C SER A 281 1.15 7.71 -22.61
N ARG A 282 1.22 6.47 -22.10
CA ARG A 282 0.43 5.29 -22.53
C ARG A 282 -1.09 5.55 -22.49
N SER A 283 -1.61 6.23 -23.50
CA SER A 283 -2.90 6.94 -23.53
C SER A 283 -2.81 8.38 -23.03
N LEU A 284 -2.82 9.32 -23.97
CA LEU A 284 -2.91 10.74 -23.66
C LEU A 284 -4.23 11.10 -22.99
N HIS A 285 -5.35 10.49 -23.43
CA HIS A 285 -6.67 10.61 -22.76
C HIS A 285 -6.61 10.41 -21.25
N ALA A 286 -5.92 9.35 -20.80
CA ALA A 286 -5.88 9.01 -19.38
C ALA A 286 -5.00 9.96 -18.54
N HIS A 287 -3.98 10.55 -19.17
CA HIS A 287 -2.88 11.22 -18.47
C HIS A 287 -2.70 12.69 -18.85
N PHE A 288 -3.56 13.25 -19.69
CA PHE A 288 -3.40 14.63 -20.16
C PHE A 288 -3.41 15.64 -19.01
N ASN A 289 -4.30 15.47 -18.03
CA ASN A 289 -4.36 16.34 -16.86
C ASN A 289 -3.10 16.26 -15.99
N ASP A 290 -2.48 15.07 -15.92
CA ASP A 290 -1.20 14.88 -15.21
C ASP A 290 -0.09 15.66 -15.92
N LEU A 291 0.02 15.53 -17.26
CA LEU A 291 1.01 16.25 -18.06
C LEU A 291 0.79 17.76 -18.02
N LYS A 292 -0.47 18.20 -18.07
CA LYS A 292 -0.85 19.63 -18.00
C LYS A 292 -0.53 20.26 -16.66
N SER A 293 -0.33 19.45 -15.62
CA SER A 293 0.05 19.90 -14.28
C SER A 293 1.56 19.85 -14.04
N ASP A 294 2.37 19.33 -14.97
CA ASP A 294 3.82 19.21 -14.81
C ASP A 294 4.54 20.52 -15.21
N PRO A 295 5.23 21.18 -14.28
CA PRO A 295 5.92 22.44 -14.57
C PRO A 295 7.10 22.30 -15.54
N ASN A 296 7.71 21.12 -15.70
CA ASN A 296 8.77 20.90 -16.69
C ASN A 296 8.21 20.85 -18.11
N ILE A 297 7.02 20.23 -18.28
CA ILE A 297 6.33 20.17 -19.56
C ILE A 297 5.89 21.56 -19.99
N LEU A 298 5.26 22.30 -19.07
CA LEU A 298 4.76 23.64 -19.36
C LEU A 298 5.88 24.66 -19.64
N ASP A 299 7.08 24.45 -19.11
CA ASP A 299 8.23 25.32 -19.36
C ASP A 299 9.03 24.96 -20.62
N ALA A 300 8.73 23.83 -21.27
CA ALA A 300 9.40 23.42 -22.50
C ALA A 300 9.09 24.37 -23.67
N ASP A 301 10.00 24.42 -24.65
CA ASP A 301 9.76 25.04 -25.96
C ASP A 301 9.07 24.04 -26.89
N VAL A 302 9.41 22.76 -26.75
CA VAL A 302 8.92 21.65 -27.57
C VAL A 302 8.63 20.44 -26.70
N ILE A 303 7.46 19.84 -26.89
CA ILE A 303 7.02 18.65 -26.16
C ILE A 303 6.75 17.54 -27.18
N GLY A 304 7.38 16.39 -26.99
CA GLY A 304 7.07 15.16 -27.70
C GLY A 304 6.41 14.15 -26.77
N ILE A 305 5.27 13.63 -27.16
CA ILE A 305 4.56 12.58 -26.44
C ILE A 305 4.48 11.32 -27.30
N ALA A 306 4.96 10.21 -26.77
CA ALA A 306 4.85 8.90 -27.38
C ALA A 306 3.77 8.03 -26.73
N GLU A 307 3.30 7.04 -27.49
CA GLU A 307 2.18 6.15 -27.13
C GLU A 307 0.89 6.92 -26.79
N SER A 308 0.59 7.98 -27.55
CA SER A 308 -0.59 8.82 -27.31
C SER A 308 -1.91 8.07 -27.45
N ARG A 309 -1.96 7.05 -28.32
CA ARG A 309 -3.16 6.22 -28.63
C ARG A 309 -4.35 7.03 -29.14
N LEU A 310 -4.07 8.20 -29.68
CA LEU A 310 -5.07 9.02 -30.33
C LEU A 310 -5.43 8.43 -31.71
N ILE A 311 -6.60 8.79 -32.18
CA ILE A 311 -7.14 8.40 -33.48
C ILE A 311 -7.70 9.65 -34.18
N SER A 312 -7.89 9.57 -35.50
CA SER A 312 -8.28 10.72 -36.32
C SER A 312 -9.59 11.40 -35.91
N THR A 313 -10.46 10.71 -35.17
CA THR A 313 -11.73 11.27 -34.67
C THR A 313 -11.57 12.03 -33.35
N ASP A 314 -10.44 11.94 -32.65
CA ASP A 314 -10.18 12.73 -31.45
C ASP A 314 -9.93 14.20 -31.82
N GLY A 315 -10.58 15.13 -31.13
CA GLY A 315 -10.39 16.57 -31.34
C GLY A 315 -9.06 17.06 -30.76
N ASN A 316 -8.41 18.01 -31.44
CA ASN A 316 -7.19 18.63 -30.91
C ASN A 316 -7.46 19.52 -29.69
N GLU A 317 -8.68 20.05 -29.56
CA GLU A 317 -9.09 20.94 -28.48
C GLU A 317 -9.02 20.27 -27.09
N ASP A 318 -9.25 18.96 -27.05
CA ASP A 318 -9.18 18.15 -25.83
C ASP A 318 -7.75 18.02 -25.28
N PHE A 319 -6.75 18.28 -26.12
CA PHE A 319 -5.32 18.06 -25.83
C PHE A 319 -4.49 19.36 -25.92
N TYR A 320 -5.10 20.50 -25.61
CA TYR A 320 -4.42 21.79 -25.68
C TYR A 320 -3.59 22.12 -24.41
N PHE A 321 -2.28 22.35 -24.59
CA PHE A 321 -1.41 22.91 -23.55
C PHE A 321 -1.43 24.45 -23.60
N PRO A 322 -1.63 25.16 -22.48
CA PRO A 322 -1.60 26.62 -22.45
C PRO A 322 -0.26 27.19 -22.95
N GLY A 323 -0.31 28.11 -23.91
CA GLY A 323 0.88 28.75 -24.48
C GLY A 323 1.64 27.91 -25.50
N PHE A 324 1.01 26.86 -26.03
CA PHE A 324 1.48 26.06 -27.16
C PHE A 324 0.52 26.19 -28.34
N GLU A 325 1.03 25.92 -29.54
CA GLU A 325 0.20 25.75 -30.73
C GLU A 325 -0.56 24.41 -30.70
N PRO A 326 -1.62 24.24 -31.51
CA PRO A 326 -2.32 22.97 -31.64
C PRO A 326 -1.39 21.79 -31.95
N PRO A 327 -1.64 20.59 -31.39
CA PRO A 327 -0.75 19.45 -31.54
C PRO A 327 -0.57 19.02 -33.00
N VAL A 328 0.67 18.79 -33.39
CA VAL A 328 1.02 18.05 -34.61
C VAL A 328 1.02 16.56 -34.28
N ARG A 329 0.13 15.81 -34.93
CA ARG A 329 -0.15 14.42 -34.57
C ARG A 329 0.29 13.46 -35.65
N LEU A 330 0.96 12.41 -35.21
CA LEU A 330 1.16 11.17 -35.94
C LEU A 330 0.36 10.08 -35.23
N ASP A 331 -0.91 9.99 -35.61
CA ASP A 331 -1.79 8.92 -35.14
C ASP A 331 -1.44 7.62 -35.89
N GLN A 332 -1.22 6.54 -35.14
CA GLN A 332 -0.99 5.24 -35.78
C GLN A 332 -2.26 4.76 -36.50
N LYS A 333 -2.08 4.25 -37.72
CA LYS A 333 -3.19 3.69 -38.51
C LYS A 333 -3.89 2.56 -37.75
N GLN A 334 -5.22 2.64 -37.63
CA GLN A 334 -6.03 1.60 -37.00
C GLN A 334 -6.20 0.41 -37.92
N ASN A 335 -5.91 -0.79 -37.40
CA ASN A 335 -6.26 -2.06 -38.06
C ASN A 335 -7.63 -2.60 -37.61
N ASN A 336 -8.16 -2.13 -36.48
CA ASN A 336 -9.44 -2.55 -35.91
C ASN A 336 -10.14 -1.34 -35.26
N PHE A 337 -11.36 -1.03 -35.71
CA PHE A 337 -12.14 0.12 -35.23
C PHE A 337 -12.62 -0.03 -33.78
N ASN A 338 -12.64 -1.24 -33.22
CA ASN A 338 -13.06 -1.48 -31.83
C ASN A 338 -11.93 -1.25 -30.80
N THR A 339 -10.70 -1.00 -31.25
CA THR A 339 -9.54 -0.85 -30.35
C THR A 339 -8.68 0.34 -30.76
N ARG A 340 -8.28 1.14 -29.78
CA ARG A 340 -7.29 2.22 -30.00
C ARG A 340 -5.91 1.64 -30.28
N PRO A 341 -5.12 2.26 -31.17
CA PRO A 341 -3.78 1.78 -31.46
C PRO A 341 -2.87 1.90 -30.22
N PRO A 342 -1.87 1.02 -30.06
CA PRO A 342 -0.96 1.08 -28.92
C PRO A 342 0.06 2.22 -29.00
N HIS A 343 0.28 2.80 -30.20
CA HIS A 343 1.31 3.79 -30.48
C HIS A 343 0.74 5.11 -31.02
N GLY A 344 1.62 6.00 -31.46
CA GLY A 344 1.30 7.37 -31.86
C GLY A 344 2.26 8.38 -31.23
N LEU A 345 2.64 9.39 -32.02
CA LEU A 345 3.46 10.52 -31.58
C LEU A 345 2.66 11.82 -31.64
N VAL A 346 2.87 12.70 -30.68
CA VAL A 346 2.30 14.05 -30.66
C VAL A 346 3.41 15.05 -30.37
N LEU A 347 3.48 16.09 -31.18
CA LEU A 347 4.42 17.20 -31.06
C LEU A 347 3.64 18.46 -30.70
N TYR A 348 4.11 19.17 -29.67
CA TYR A 348 3.69 20.52 -29.33
C TYR A 348 4.90 21.44 -29.41
N TYR A 349 4.67 22.69 -29.81
CA TYR A 349 5.67 23.75 -29.80
C TYR A 349 5.04 25.05 -29.30
N ARG A 350 5.84 25.91 -28.66
CA ARG A 350 5.36 27.17 -28.09
C ARG A 350 4.81 28.12 -29.15
N THR A 351 3.87 28.98 -28.76
CA THR A 351 3.24 29.98 -29.63
C THR A 351 4.20 31.09 -30.12
N ASP A 352 5.36 31.27 -29.48
CA ASP A 352 6.42 32.20 -29.91
C ASP A 352 7.47 31.54 -30.83
N CYS A 353 7.25 30.26 -31.17
CA CYS A 353 8.02 29.50 -32.14
C CYS A 353 7.22 29.30 -33.43
N ILE A 354 7.93 29.17 -34.55
CA ILE A 354 7.35 28.89 -35.87
C ILE A 354 7.79 27.49 -36.29
N LEU A 355 6.83 26.63 -36.62
CA LEU A 355 7.08 25.34 -37.26
C LEU A 355 7.29 25.57 -38.76
N HIS A 356 8.53 25.42 -39.23
CA HIS A 356 8.88 25.64 -40.63
C HIS A 356 8.62 24.41 -41.48
N ASN A 357 9.13 23.25 -41.06
CA ASN A 357 8.90 21.96 -41.70
C ASN A 357 8.57 20.90 -40.66
N THR A 358 7.75 19.93 -41.07
CA THR A 358 7.54 18.71 -40.29
C THR A 358 7.56 17.49 -41.22
N PHE A 359 8.20 16.42 -40.77
CA PHE A 359 8.19 15.13 -41.44
C PHE A 359 7.83 14.03 -40.44
N THR A 360 6.98 13.11 -40.85
CA THR A 360 6.50 12.04 -39.97
C THR A 360 6.64 10.70 -40.66
N TYR A 361 7.07 9.69 -39.90
CA TYR A 361 7.20 8.32 -40.37
C TYR A 361 6.62 7.37 -39.34
N SER A 362 5.80 6.41 -39.77
CA SER A 362 5.20 5.40 -38.89
C SER A 362 5.22 4.02 -39.52
N THR A 363 5.73 3.07 -38.76
CA THR A 363 5.66 1.62 -38.99
C THR A 363 5.22 0.93 -37.70
N PRO A 364 4.84 -0.35 -37.74
CA PRO A 364 4.55 -1.11 -36.51
C PRO A 364 5.72 -1.17 -35.51
N HIS A 365 6.94 -0.89 -35.95
CA HIS A 365 8.16 -1.07 -35.14
C HIS A 365 8.83 0.25 -34.73
N LEU A 366 8.67 1.29 -35.53
CA LEU A 366 9.34 2.58 -35.37
C LEU A 366 8.42 3.71 -35.82
N GLU A 367 8.37 4.77 -35.03
CA GLU A 367 7.72 6.02 -35.38
C GLU A 367 8.68 7.17 -35.11
N PHE A 368 8.68 8.19 -35.97
CA PHE A 368 9.40 9.42 -35.68
C PHE A 368 8.73 10.66 -36.28
N VAL A 369 9.00 11.79 -35.64
CA VAL A 369 8.64 13.13 -36.11
C VAL A 369 9.91 13.97 -36.14
N ILE A 370 10.20 14.59 -37.29
CA ILE A 370 11.23 15.62 -37.47
C ILE A 370 10.49 16.95 -37.57
N ALA A 371 10.92 17.95 -36.81
CA ALA A 371 10.36 19.29 -36.86
C ALA A 371 11.46 20.35 -36.87
N ASP A 372 11.44 21.22 -37.88
CA ASP A 372 12.28 22.42 -37.95
C ASP A 372 11.53 23.56 -37.26
N ILE A 373 12.04 24.00 -36.11
CA ILE A 373 11.40 24.97 -35.22
C ILE A 373 12.28 26.21 -35.12
N ILE A 374 11.72 27.35 -35.52
CA ILE A 374 12.36 28.66 -35.43
C ILE A 374 11.83 29.34 -34.17
N SER A 375 12.71 29.54 -33.19
CA SER A 375 12.41 30.37 -32.03
C SER A 375 12.90 31.78 -32.28
N SER A 376 12.00 32.75 -32.13
CA SER A 376 12.29 34.18 -32.34
C SER A 376 13.45 34.69 -31.49
N SER A 377 13.69 34.08 -30.32
CA SER A 377 14.72 34.48 -29.36
C SER A 377 15.92 33.54 -29.28
N LYS A 378 15.78 32.28 -29.73
CA LYS A 378 16.79 31.23 -29.53
C LYS A 378 17.43 30.70 -30.82
N GLY A 379 16.85 31.03 -31.99
CA GLY A 379 17.35 30.59 -33.29
C GLY A 379 16.61 29.38 -33.87
N LEU A 380 17.21 28.74 -34.87
CA LEU A 380 16.65 27.59 -35.59
C LEU A 380 17.13 26.27 -34.97
N PHE A 381 16.19 25.38 -34.67
CA PHE A 381 16.46 24.04 -34.14
C PHE A 381 15.72 22.99 -34.96
N GLN A 382 16.38 21.87 -35.24
CA GLN A 382 15.70 20.67 -35.71
C GLN A 382 15.53 19.71 -34.54
N VAL A 383 14.29 19.34 -34.25
CA VAL A 383 13.93 18.39 -33.19
C VAL A 383 13.47 17.09 -33.83
N VAL A 384 14.03 15.98 -33.36
CA VAL A 384 13.68 14.63 -33.82
C VAL A 384 13.22 13.80 -32.64
N PHE A 385 11.93 13.43 -32.64
CA PHE A 385 11.39 12.48 -31.69
C PHE A 385 11.29 11.11 -32.32
N VAL A 386 11.93 10.12 -31.72
CA VAL A 386 11.96 8.74 -32.21
C VAL A 386 11.38 7.82 -31.14
N TYR A 387 10.33 7.07 -31.50
CA TYR A 387 9.77 6.02 -30.68
C TYR A 387 10.05 4.65 -31.31
N LYS A 388 10.66 3.76 -30.51
CA LYS A 388 10.95 2.38 -30.88
C LYS A 388 10.03 1.44 -30.11
N ALA A 389 9.22 0.66 -30.82
CA ALA A 389 8.37 -0.34 -30.19
C ALA A 389 9.21 -1.39 -29.42
N PRO A 390 8.71 -1.96 -28.31
CA PRO A 390 9.44 -2.93 -27.49
C PRO A 390 9.95 -4.14 -28.30
N HIS A 391 9.19 -4.57 -29.30
CA HIS A 391 9.46 -5.74 -30.13
C HIS A 391 10.29 -5.45 -31.40
N CYS A 392 10.70 -4.19 -31.63
CA CYS A 392 11.56 -3.82 -32.76
C CYS A 392 12.98 -4.38 -32.59
N LYS A 393 13.45 -5.16 -33.58
CA LYS A 393 14.81 -5.71 -33.62
C LYS A 393 15.84 -4.63 -33.97
N LEU A 394 17.08 -4.79 -33.51
CA LEU A 394 18.16 -3.84 -33.78
C LEU A 394 18.43 -3.62 -35.27
N THR A 395 18.32 -4.66 -36.10
CA THR A 395 18.50 -4.55 -37.56
C THR A 395 17.42 -3.66 -38.17
N GLN A 396 16.15 -3.92 -37.83
CA GLN A 396 15.02 -3.10 -38.29
C GLN A 396 15.15 -1.64 -37.87
N LEU A 397 15.62 -1.38 -36.63
CA LEU A 397 15.90 -0.01 -36.17
C LEU A 397 17.00 0.64 -37.02
N LYS A 398 18.13 -0.04 -37.24
CA LYS A 398 19.24 0.50 -38.04
C LYS A 398 18.81 0.79 -39.47
N ASP A 399 18.09 -0.14 -40.11
CA ASP A 399 17.64 -0.01 -41.48
C ASP A 399 16.71 1.20 -41.63
N ALA A 400 15.72 1.34 -40.74
CA ALA A 400 14.80 2.48 -40.76
C ALA A 400 15.49 3.81 -40.43
N LEU A 401 16.46 3.83 -39.50
CA LEU A 401 17.22 5.06 -39.23
C LEU A 401 18.03 5.48 -40.47
N ILE A 402 18.70 4.55 -41.15
CA ILE A 402 19.55 4.86 -42.30
C ILE A 402 18.74 5.19 -43.55
N ALA A 403 17.69 4.41 -43.83
CA ALA A 403 16.91 4.54 -45.05
C ALA A 403 15.87 5.65 -44.97
N ASP A 404 15.27 5.87 -43.79
CA ASP A 404 14.09 6.74 -43.66
C ASP A 404 14.35 7.99 -42.79
N LEU A 405 15.19 7.91 -41.74
CA LEU A 405 15.42 9.07 -40.86
C LEU A 405 16.56 9.98 -41.36
N LEU A 406 17.77 9.44 -41.53
CA LEU A 406 18.96 10.23 -41.86
C LEU A 406 18.82 11.05 -43.15
N PRO A 407 18.21 10.55 -44.24
CA PRO A 407 18.05 11.34 -45.45
C PRO A 407 17.19 12.59 -45.23
N ASP A 408 16.21 12.52 -44.34
CA ASP A 408 15.32 13.64 -44.04
C ASP A 408 15.93 14.62 -43.02
N VAL A 409 16.72 14.12 -42.06
CA VAL A 409 17.50 14.96 -41.11
C VAL A 409 18.52 15.84 -41.84
N PHE A 410 19.23 15.28 -42.83
CA PHE A 410 20.29 15.99 -43.54
C PHE A 410 19.87 16.65 -44.86
N LYS A 411 18.57 16.68 -45.19
CA LYS A 411 18.08 17.50 -46.30
C LYS A 411 18.34 18.97 -45.96
N THR A 412 19.39 19.55 -46.54
CA THR A 412 19.63 21.00 -46.46
C THR A 412 18.38 21.72 -46.95
N PRO A 413 17.83 22.69 -46.19
CA PRO A 413 16.67 23.44 -46.63
C PRO A 413 17.03 24.16 -47.92
N LYS A 414 16.50 23.68 -49.05
CA LYS A 414 16.54 24.37 -50.33
C LYS A 414 15.67 25.61 -50.17
N ASN A 415 16.27 26.73 -49.75
CA ASN A 415 15.86 28.13 -49.93
C ASN A 415 16.32 29.05 -48.77
N TYR A 416 17.61 29.05 -48.44
CA TYR A 416 18.23 30.10 -47.61
C TYR A 416 18.98 31.17 -48.44
N HIS A 417 18.64 31.27 -49.73
CA HIS A 417 19.10 32.33 -50.63
C HIS A 417 17.92 33.12 -51.17
N ASP A 418 17.16 33.78 -50.30
CA ASP A 418 16.64 35.09 -50.67
C ASP A 418 16.55 35.96 -49.42
N GLY A 419 17.43 36.96 -49.37
CA GLY A 419 17.65 37.79 -48.19
C GLY A 419 16.46 38.70 -47.95
N ARG A 420 15.56 38.31 -47.04
CA ARG A 420 14.68 39.22 -46.29
C ARG A 420 14.47 38.65 -44.88
N LEU A 421 15.37 39.06 -43.98
CA LEU A 421 15.09 39.21 -42.56
C LEU A 421 14.47 40.59 -42.34
#